data_AF-X1QNU5-F1
#
_entry.id   AF-X1QNU5-F1
#
_cell.length_a   1.000
_cell.length_b   1.000
_cell.length_c   1.000
_cell.angle_alpha   90.00
_cell.angle_beta   90.00
_cell.angle_gamma   90.00
#
_symmetry.space_group_name_H-M   'P 1'
#
loop_
_entity.id
_entity.type
_entity.pdbx_description
1 polymer ?
#
loop_
_entity_poly.entity_id
_entity_poly.type
_entity_poly.pdbx_seq_one_letter_code
_entity_poly.pdbx_strand_id
1 'polypeptide(L)'
;GNQLLTTHISYLSLIRSLAKEIQIKGMAHITGGGLYDNTIRIIPKGLSIGIDYDKIDVFPVFKFIQKTGNIKTEEMFRVFNMGVGLVIISDEKNFRQIHKMSRNLLNKKAVIIGKVK
;
A
#
# COMPACT_ATOMS: atom_id res chain seq x y z
N GLY A 1 -9.65 21.50 -3.95
CA GLY A 1 -8.35 21.95 -3.42
C GLY A 1 -7.83 21.04 -2.32
N ASN A 2 -8.41 21.11 -1.13
CA ASN A 2 -7.86 20.55 0.12
C ASN A 2 -7.40 19.07 0.07
N GLN A 3 -8.11 18.20 -0.65
CA GLN A 3 -7.71 16.79 -0.79
C GLN A 3 -6.33 16.63 -1.44
N LEU A 4 -5.98 17.48 -2.42
CA LEU A 4 -4.68 17.43 -3.11
C LEU A 4 -3.54 17.97 -2.25
N LEU A 5 -3.85 18.80 -1.26
CA LEU A 5 -2.89 19.38 -0.31
C LEU A 5 -2.73 18.53 0.95
N THR A 6 -3.38 17.36 1.02
CA THR A 6 -3.27 16.48 2.18
C THR A 6 -1.82 16.00 2.30
N THR A 7 -1.24 16.23 3.49
CA THR A 7 0.16 15.88 3.76
C THR A 7 0.39 14.38 3.63
N HIS A 8 1.50 14.02 2.99
CA HIS A 8 1.95 12.64 2.91
C HIS A 8 2.19 12.05 4.31
N ILE A 9 1.76 10.81 4.52
CA ILE A 9 1.91 10.12 5.81
C ILE A 9 3.37 9.71 6.01
N SER A 10 3.95 10.08 7.14
CA SER A 10 5.26 9.54 7.55
C SER A 10 5.08 8.14 8.17
N TYR A 11 5.72 7.13 7.57
CA TYR A 11 5.67 5.74 8.04
C TYR A 11 6.80 5.37 9.01
N LEU A 12 7.70 6.30 9.33
CA LEU A 12 8.93 6.03 10.10
C LEU A 12 8.64 5.41 11.48
N SER A 13 7.67 5.96 12.21
CA SER A 13 7.30 5.46 13.54
C SER A 13 6.77 4.03 13.48
N LEU A 14 5.91 3.74 12.50
CA LEU A 14 5.35 2.40 12.28
C LEU A 14 6.47 1.40 11.95
N ILE A 15 7.33 1.73 10.99
CA ILE A 15 8.40 0.85 10.53
C ILE A 15 9.39 0.54 11.66
N ARG A 16 9.82 1.57 12.41
CA ARG A 16 10.74 1.40 13.55
C ARG A 16 10.17 0.50 14.64
N SER A 17 8.88 0.61 14.92
CA SER A 17 8.23 -0.22 15.93
C SER A 17 8.04 -1.66 15.41
N LEU A 18 7.58 -1.84 14.17
CA LEU A 18 7.39 -3.18 13.59
C LEU A 18 8.70 -3.96 13.47
N ALA A 19 9.80 -3.30 13.08
CA ALA A 19 11.11 -3.95 12.94
C ALA A 19 11.65 -4.55 14.25
N LYS A 20 11.13 -4.13 15.42
CA LYS A 20 11.48 -4.70 16.73
C LYS A 20 10.64 -5.92 17.11
N GLU A 21 9.44 -6.04 16.55
CA GLU A 21 8.47 -7.01 17.02
C GLU A 21 8.16 -8.12 16.01
N ILE A 22 8.42 -7.89 14.71
CA ILE A 22 8.16 -8.87 13.65
C ILE A 22 9.32 -8.94 12.65
N GLN A 23 9.46 -10.09 12.02
CA GLN A 23 10.32 -10.24 10.85
C GLN A 23 9.61 -9.70 9.60
N ILE A 24 10.09 -8.56 9.12
CA ILE A 24 9.67 -7.98 7.84
C ILE A 24 10.51 -8.60 6.73
N LYS A 25 9.86 -9.15 5.70
CA LYS A 25 10.53 -9.77 4.54
C LYS A 25 10.77 -8.78 3.40
N GLY A 26 9.98 -7.70 3.36
CA GLY A 26 10.14 -6.63 2.38
C GLY A 26 9.18 -5.48 2.64
N MET A 27 9.52 -4.30 2.14
CA MET A 27 8.64 -3.12 2.19
C MET A 27 8.78 -2.32 0.90
N ALA A 28 7.65 -1.82 0.38
CA ALA A 28 7.62 -0.95 -0.78
C ALA A 28 6.86 0.33 -0.44
N HIS A 29 7.51 1.47 -0.60
CA HIS A 29 6.87 2.78 -0.52
C HIS A 29 6.22 3.08 -1.88
N ILE A 30 4.91 3.31 -1.87
CA ILE A 30 4.14 3.47 -3.09
C ILE A 30 4.13 4.95 -3.49
N THR A 31 4.86 5.25 -4.56
CA THR A 31 5.06 6.59 -5.10
C THR A 31 4.67 6.62 -6.58
N GLY A 32 5.44 7.31 -7.43
CA GLY A 32 5.25 7.23 -8.89
C GLY A 32 5.48 5.80 -9.41
N GLY A 33 4.68 5.37 -10.38
CA GLY A 33 4.68 3.98 -10.88
C GLY A 33 3.68 3.06 -10.16
N GLY A 34 2.96 3.58 -9.17
CA GLY A 34 1.78 2.90 -8.63
C GLY A 34 2.08 1.63 -7.85
N LEU A 35 1.03 0.89 -7.51
CA LEU A 35 1.13 -0.19 -6.52
C LEU A 35 1.94 -1.40 -7.03
N TYR A 36 1.65 -1.86 -8.26
CA TYR A 36 2.29 -3.06 -8.80
C TYR A 36 3.79 -2.84 -9.05
N ASP A 37 4.17 -1.79 -9.78
CA ASP A 37 5.56 -1.58 -10.18
C ASP A 37 6.46 -1.29 -8.97
N ASN A 38 5.95 -0.60 -7.94
CA ASN A 38 6.72 -0.40 -6.72
C ASN A 38 6.88 -1.71 -5.92
N THR A 39 5.84 -2.56 -5.87
CA THR A 39 5.89 -3.77 -5.06
C THR A 39 6.69 -4.89 -5.72
N ILE A 40 6.61 -5.07 -7.04
CA ILE A 40 7.35 -6.14 -7.73
C ILE A 40 8.88 -5.98 -7.62
N ARG A 41 9.38 -4.75 -7.47
CA ARG A 41 10.83 -4.44 -7.34
C ARG A 41 11.51 -5.10 -6.14
N ILE A 42 10.73 -5.39 -5.09
CA ILE A 42 11.25 -6.02 -3.86
C ILE A 42 11.03 -7.53 -3.84
N ILE A 43 10.40 -8.09 -4.88
CA ILE A 43 10.15 -9.53 -4.98
C ILE A 43 11.38 -10.22 -5.59
N PRO A 44 11.94 -11.24 -4.92
CA PRO A 44 13.07 -12.00 -5.46
C PRO A 44 12.75 -12.68 -6.79
N LYS A 45 13.79 -12.93 -7.59
CA LYS A 45 13.66 -13.75 -8.80
C LYS A 45 13.09 -15.13 -8.47
N GLY A 46 12.17 -15.62 -9.30
CA GLY A 46 11.49 -16.90 -9.12
C GLY A 46 10.22 -16.83 -8.27
N LEU A 47 9.90 -15.66 -7.69
CA LEU A 47 8.64 -15.41 -7.01
C LEU A 47 7.77 -14.45 -7.80
N SER A 48 6.48 -14.49 -7.52
CA SER A 48 5.45 -13.63 -8.10
C SER A 48 4.61 -12.99 -7.01
N ILE A 49 3.93 -11.89 -7.36
CA ILE A 49 2.98 -11.23 -6.46
C ILE A 49 1.59 -11.19 -7.09
N GLY A 50 0.58 -11.63 -6.33
CA GLY A 50 -0.82 -11.42 -6.65
C GLY A 50 -1.39 -10.30 -5.78
N ILE A 51 -1.90 -9.25 -6.40
CA ILE A 51 -2.57 -8.12 -5.74
C ILE A 51 -4.06 -8.17 -6.06
N ASP A 52 -4.86 -8.05 -5.02
CA ASP A 52 -6.32 -8.01 -5.06
C ASP A 52 -6.76 -6.54 -4.91
N TYR A 53 -7.01 -5.89 -6.05
CA TYR A 53 -7.37 -4.48 -6.10
C TYR A 53 -8.73 -4.18 -5.47
N ASP A 54 -9.64 -5.16 -5.40
CA ASP A 54 -10.98 -4.98 -4.84
C ASP A 54 -10.96 -4.80 -3.33
N LYS A 55 -9.86 -5.18 -2.67
CA LYS A 55 -9.64 -4.97 -1.23
C LYS A 55 -9.13 -3.57 -0.89
N ILE A 56 -8.85 -2.73 -1.88
CA ILE A 56 -8.31 -1.39 -1.68
C ILE A 56 -9.46 -0.39 -1.60
N ASP A 57 -9.52 0.34 -0.48
CA ASP A 57 -10.46 1.45 -0.32
C ASP A 57 -9.95 2.69 -1.06
N VAL A 58 -10.33 2.79 -2.33
CA VAL A 58 -9.91 3.88 -3.21
C VAL A 58 -10.58 5.19 -2.82
N PHE A 59 -9.79 6.20 -2.50
CA PHE A 59 -10.29 7.52 -2.12
C PHE A 59 -11.11 8.20 -3.23
N PRO A 60 -12.16 8.97 -2.88
CA PRO A 60 -13.05 9.61 -3.85
C PRO A 60 -12.33 10.48 -4.89
N VAL A 61 -11.21 11.13 -4.53
CA VAL A 61 -10.42 11.95 -5.45
C VAL A 61 -9.90 11.15 -6.65
N PHE A 62 -9.47 9.90 -6.45
CA PHE A 62 -9.00 9.06 -7.54
C PHE A 62 -10.16 8.62 -8.44
N LYS A 63 -11.31 8.28 -7.86
CA LYS A 63 -12.52 7.95 -8.62
C LYS A 63 -12.98 9.14 -9.48
N PHE A 64 -12.89 10.35 -8.93
CA PHE A 64 -13.19 11.58 -9.66
C PHE A 64 -12.22 11.80 -10.83
N ILE A 65 -10.91 11.66 -10.60
CA ILE A 65 -9.88 11.76 -11.65
C ILE A 65 -10.13 10.73 -12.75
N GLN A 66 -10.36 9.48 -12.37
CA GLN A 66 -10.63 8.38 -13.31
C GLN A 66 -11.81 8.69 -14.21
N LYS A 67 -12.96 9.07 -13.60
CA LYS A 67 -14.19 9.36 -14.33
C LYS A 67 -14.02 10.57 -15.25
N THR A 68 -13.41 11.64 -14.76
CA THR A 68 -13.25 12.89 -15.51
C THR A 68 -12.28 12.73 -16.68
N GLY A 69 -11.19 11.98 -16.48
CA GLY A 69 -10.20 11.71 -17.52
C GLY A 69 -10.54 10.52 -18.43
N ASN A 70 -11.65 9.82 -18.18
CA ASN A 70 -12.00 8.56 -18.86
C ASN A 70 -10.83 7.55 -18.88
N ILE A 71 -10.20 7.34 -17.72
CA ILE A 71 -8.99 6.54 -17.56
C ILE A 71 -9.35 5.10 -17.21
N LYS A 72 -8.68 4.12 -17.84
CA LYS A 72 -8.81 2.70 -17.50
C LYS A 72 -8.30 2.42 -16.09
N THR A 73 -8.94 1.48 -15.39
CA THR A 73 -8.60 1.16 -13.99
C THR A 73 -7.15 0.70 -13.84
N GLU A 74 -6.63 -0.07 -14.80
CA GLU A 74 -5.25 -0.56 -14.78
C GLU A 74 -4.26 0.61 -14.83
N GLU A 75 -4.54 1.62 -15.65
CA GLU A 75 -3.70 2.81 -15.75
C GLU A 75 -3.77 3.66 -14.47
N MET A 76 -4.94 3.72 -13.82
CA MET A 76 -5.06 4.37 -12.51
C MET A 76 -4.15 3.73 -11.46
N PHE A 77 -4.09 2.39 -11.39
CA PHE A 77 -3.22 1.65 -10.46
C PHE A 77 -1.73 1.69 -10.81
N ARG A 78 -1.40 1.98 -12.07
CA ARG A 78 -0.03 2.16 -12.55
C ARG A 78 0.51 3.57 -12.28
N VAL A 79 -0.35 4.58 -12.32
CA VAL A 79 0.09 5.97 -12.13
C VAL A 79 -0.02 6.39 -10.67
N PHE A 80 -1.13 6.05 -10.02
CA PHE A 80 -1.43 6.50 -8.66
C PHE A 80 -1.23 5.38 -7.64
N ASN A 81 -1.05 5.79 -6.38
CA ASN A 81 -1.01 4.86 -5.25
C ASN A 81 -2.39 4.28 -4.89
N MET A 82 -3.47 4.86 -5.43
CA MET A 82 -4.86 4.42 -5.27
C MET A 82 -5.33 4.26 -3.81
N GLY A 83 -4.68 4.93 -2.86
CA GLY A 83 -4.97 4.85 -1.42
C GLY A 83 -4.01 3.97 -0.62
N VAL A 84 -3.12 3.21 -1.27
CA VAL A 84 -2.09 2.41 -0.60
C VAL A 84 -0.76 3.15 -0.64
N GLY A 85 -0.31 3.68 0.50
CA GLY A 85 0.97 4.39 0.57
C GLY A 85 2.17 3.51 0.93
N LEU A 86 1.98 2.40 1.63
CA LEU A 86 3.06 1.48 2.04
C LEU A 86 2.58 0.04 1.94
N VAL A 87 3.41 -0.83 1.36
CA VAL A 87 3.23 -2.28 1.37
C VAL A 87 4.30 -2.90 2.26
N ILE A 88 3.88 -3.86 3.09
CA ILE A 88 4.76 -4.67 3.95
C ILE A 88 4.53 -6.14 3.58
N ILE A 89 5.62 -6.87 3.34
CA ILE A 89 5.62 -8.32 3.11
C ILE A 89 6.11 -8.98 4.39
N SER A 90 5.30 -9.88 4.95
CA SER A 90 5.60 -10.64 6.17
C SER A 90 4.89 -11.99 6.16
N ASP A 91 5.10 -12.80 7.19
CA ASP A 91 4.22 -13.94 7.45
C ASP A 91 2.80 -13.47 7.79
N GLU A 92 1.80 -14.26 7.40
CA GLU A 92 0.38 -13.95 7.62
C GLU A 92 0.03 -13.79 9.11
N LYS A 93 0.67 -14.58 9.99
CA LYS A 93 0.49 -14.51 11.46
C LYS A 93 0.77 -13.11 12.03
N ASN A 94 1.59 -12.30 11.36
CA ASN A 94 1.95 -10.95 11.82
C ASN A 94 0.85 -9.91 11.52
N PHE A 95 -0.16 -10.24 10.72
CA PHE A 95 -1.18 -9.26 10.29
C PHE A 95 -1.88 -8.57 11.45
N ARG A 96 -2.28 -9.32 12.49
CA ARG A 96 -3.00 -8.75 13.65
C ARG A 96 -2.17 -7.65 14.34
N GLN A 97 -0.87 -7.88 14.45
CA GLN A 97 0.07 -6.95 15.07
C GLN A 97 0.32 -5.72 14.18
N ILE A 98 0.57 -5.94 12.89
CA ILE A 98 0.70 -4.87 11.89
C ILE A 98 -0.52 -3.96 11.90
N HIS A 99 -1.71 -4.55 11.85
CA HIS A 99 -2.97 -3.81 11.87
C HIS A 99 -3.14 -3.00 13.16
N LYS A 100 -2.87 -3.60 14.32
CA LYS A 100 -2.94 -2.90 15.62
C LYS A 100 -2.00 -1.70 15.65
N MET A 101 -0.74 -1.87 15.25
CA MET A 101 0.27 -0.81 15.29
C MET A 101 -0.01 0.29 14.28
N SER A 102 -0.47 -0.05 13.08
CA SER A 102 -0.89 0.92 12.06
C SER A 102 -2.03 1.81 12.57
N ARG A 103 -3.03 1.23 13.26
CA ARG A 103 -4.10 2.03 13.85
C ARG A 103 -3.60 2.93 14.97
N ASN A 104 -2.79 2.40 15.88
CA ASN A 104 -2.34 3.15 17.05
C ASN A 104 -1.38 4.29 16.70
N LEU A 105 -0.46 4.07 15.75
CA LEU A 105 0.61 5.01 15.45
C LEU A 105 0.27 5.99 14.33
N LEU A 106 -0.54 5.57 13.35
CA LEU A 106 -0.84 6.38 12.16
C LEU A 106 -2.32 6.73 12.02
N ASN A 107 -3.20 6.16 12.86
CA ASN A 107 -4.65 6.19 12.67
C ASN A 107 -5.06 5.69 11.26
N LYS A 108 -4.39 4.64 10.77
CA LYS A 108 -4.66 4.02 9.47
C LYS A 108 -4.93 2.53 9.62
N LYS A 109 -5.83 2.00 8.78
CA LYS A 109 -6.10 0.56 8.71
C LYS A 109 -5.07 -0.10 7.79
N ALA A 110 -4.52 -1.23 8.23
CA ALA A 110 -3.78 -2.12 7.34
C ALA A 110 -4.75 -3.17 6.78
N VAL A 111 -4.57 -3.57 5.53
CA VAL A 111 -5.41 -4.58 4.86
C VAL A 111 -4.51 -5.58 4.17
N ILE A 112 -4.90 -6.85 4.16
CA ILE A 112 -4.24 -7.86 3.33
C ILE A 112 -4.72 -7.66 1.90
N ILE A 113 -3.82 -7.13 1.06
CA ILE A 113 -4.12 -6.80 -0.34
C ILE A 113 -3.59 -7.83 -1.33
N GLY A 114 -2.95 -8.91 -0.87
CA GLY A 114 -2.30 -9.85 -1.76
C GLY A 114 -1.46 -10.90 -1.08
N LYS A 115 -0.75 -11.68 -1.91
CA LYS A 115 0.20 -12.70 -1.47
C LYS A 115 1.35 -12.85 -2.46
N VAL A 116 2.51 -13.19 -1.94
CA VAL A 116 3.66 -13.64 -2.73
C VAL A 116 3.52 -15.15 -2.95
N LYS A 117 3.78 -15.61 -4.17
CA LYS A 117 3.77 -17.03 -4.55
C LYS A 117 5.09 -17.41 -5.19
#